data_AF-A0A1M4TS00-F1
#
_entry.id   AF-A0A1M4TS00-F1
#
_cell.length_a   1.000
_cell.length_b   1.000
_cell.length_c   1.000
_cell.angle_alpha   90.00
_cell.angle_beta   90.00
_cell.angle_gamma   90.00
#
_symmetry.space_group_name_H-M   'P 1'
#
loop_
_entity.id
_entity.type
_entity.pdbx_description
1 polymer ?
#
loop_
_entity_poly.entity_id
_entity_poly.type
_entity_poly.pdbx_seq_one_letter_code
_entity_poly.pdbx_strand_id
1 'polypeptide(L)' 'MLILTRKVGQAIIIGEDIEIRILEIDDGQIKLGVTAPKNISVLRKELIEIKDENLKAASVNKEALSKIENFIKKR' A
#
# COMPACT_ATOMS: atom_id res chain seq x y z
N MET A 1 -12.13 3.48 -13.57
CA MET A 1 -11.60 2.11 -13.35
C MET A 1 -11.59 1.41 -14.70
N LEU A 2 -10.45 0.90 -15.16
CA LEU A 2 -10.34 0.11 -16.40
C LEU A 2 -10.21 -1.36 -16.01
N ILE A 3 -11.00 -2.24 -16.64
CA ILE A 3 -11.06 -3.67 -16.31
C ILE A 3 -10.51 -4.45 -17.49
N LEU A 4 -9.49 -5.27 -17.26
CA LEU A 4 -8.84 -6.08 -18.28
C LEU A 4 -8.69 -7.50 -17.77
N THR A 5 -9.19 -8.47 -18.54
CA THR A 5 -8.99 -9.90 -18.25
C THR A 5 -7.75 -10.38 -19.02
N ARG A 6 -6.79 -10.97 -18.31
CA ARG A 6 -5.56 -11.52 -18.87
C ARG A 6 -5.39 -12.99 -18.45
N LYS A 7 -4.76 -13.78 -19.32
CA LYS A 7 -4.34 -15.16 -19.03
C LYS A 7 -2.90 -15.18 -18.51
N VAL A 8 -2.51 -16.31 -17.93
CA VAL A 8 -1.12 -16.59 -17.54
C VAL A 8 -0.17 -16.33 -18.71
N GLY A 9 0.94 -15.66 -18.45
CA GLY A 9 1.94 -15.27 -19.44
C GLY A 9 1.67 -13.94 -20.16
N GLN A 10 0.45 -13.39 -20.06
CA GLN A 10 0.14 -12.08 -20.62
C GLN A 10 0.56 -10.93 -19.70
N ALA A 11 0.80 -9.77 -20.29
CA ALA A 11 1.19 -8.56 -19.58
C ALA A 11 0.28 -7.38 -19.92
N ILE A 12 0.32 -6.38 -19.05
CA ILE A 12 -0.33 -5.07 -19.16
C ILE A 12 0.78 -4.04 -19.03
N ILE A 13 0.82 -3.06 -19.94
CA ILE A 13 1.76 -1.95 -19.88
C ILE A 13 1.00 -0.71 -19.42
N ILE A 14 1.55 0.02 -18.45
CA ILE A 14 1.00 1.28 -17.91
C ILE A 14 2.02 2.38 -18.18
N GLY A 15 1.63 3.39 -18.97
CA GLY A 15 2.55 4.43 -19.43
C GLY A 15 3.59 3.85 -20.38
N GLU A 16 4.85 4.20 -20.18
CA GLU A 16 5.98 3.75 -21.02
C GLU A 16 6.89 2.75 -20.30
N ASP A 17 6.93 2.75 -18.97
CA ASP A 17 7.97 2.04 -18.20
C ASP A 17 7.45 0.99 -17.21
N ILE A 18 6.13 0.84 -17.05
CA ILE A 18 5.55 -0.10 -16.07
C ILE A 18 4.95 -1.29 -16.81
N GLU A 19 5.45 -2.49 -16.56
CA GLU A 19 4.89 -3.75 -17.04
C GLU A 19 4.36 -4.58 -15.86
N ILE A 20 3.10 -5.02 -15.95
CA ILE A 20 2.49 -5.97 -15.02
C ILE A 20 2.23 -7.26 -15.76
N ARG A 21 2.85 -8.35 -15.33
CA ARG A 21 2.74 -9.68 -15.94
C ARG A 21 2.07 -10.67 -15.01
N ILE A 22 1.17 -11.49 -15.54
CA ILE A 22 0.59 -12.61 -14.81
C ILE A 22 1.54 -13.79 -14.96
N LEU A 23 2.22 -14.16 -13.88
CA LEU A 23 3.20 -15.25 -13.87
C LEU A 23 2.50 -16.60 -13.75
N GLU A 24 1.63 -16.74 -12.75
CA GLU A 24 0.89 -17.97 -12.46
C GLU A 24 -0.43 -17.62 -11.78
N ILE A 25 -1.40 -18.52 -11.92
CA ILE A 25 -2.67 -18.50 -11.19
C ILE A 25 -2.74 -19.85 -10.49
N ASP A 26 -2.79 -19.82 -9.17
CA ASP A 26 -2.91 -21.00 -8.31
C ASP A 26 -4.08 -20.77 -7.37
N ASP A 27 -4.98 -21.75 -7.25
CA ASP A 27 -6.28 -21.70 -6.57
C ASP A 27 -6.59 -20.44 -5.71
N GLY A 28 -7.07 -19.36 -6.37
CA GLY A 28 -7.46 -18.09 -5.73
C GLY A 28 -6.35 -17.06 -5.51
N GLN A 29 -5.09 -17.40 -5.72
CA GLN A 29 -3.91 -16.53 -5.69
C GLN A 29 -3.32 -16.32 -7.08
N ILE A 30 -2.84 -15.10 -7.33
CA ILE A 30 -2.23 -14.73 -8.60
C ILE A 30 -0.82 -14.23 -8.31
N LYS A 31 0.17 -14.84 -8.96
CA LYS A 31 1.53 -14.31 -8.96
C LYS A 31 1.64 -13.23 -10.02
N LEU A 32 1.84 -11.99 -9.57
CA LEU A 32 2.04 -10.84 -10.43
C LEU A 32 3.53 -10.47 -10.43
N GLY A 33 4.12 -10.40 -11.62
CA GLY A 33 5.40 -9.74 -11.84
C GLY A 33 5.15 -8.27 -12.14
N VAL A 34 5.82 -7.36 -11.43
CA VAL A 34 5.75 -5.92 -11.69
C VAL A 34 7.16 -5.43 -12.01
N THR A 35 7.34 -4.95 -13.23
CA THR A 35 8.56 -4.29 -13.67
C THR A 35 8.28 -2.80 -13.74
N ALA A 36 9.04 -2.01 -13.00
CA ALA A 36 8.94 -0.56 -12.99
C ALA A 36 10.34 0.04 -12.83
N PRO A 37 10.57 1.28 -13.30
CA PRO A 37 11.84 1.97 -13.14
C PRO A 37 12.09 2.29 -11.66
N LYS A 38 13.37 2.42 -11.26
CA LYS A 38 13.78 2.64 -9.86
C LYS A 38 13.20 3.91 -9.21
N ASN A 39 12.76 4.87 -10.02
CA ASN A 39 12.12 6.09 -9.54
C ASN A 39 10.69 5.85 -9.01
N ILE A 40 10.05 4.75 -9.41
CA ILE A 40 8.68 4.43 -9.03
C ILE A 40 8.70 3.37 -7.94
N SER A 41 8.16 3.72 -6.77
CA SER A 41 8.01 2.78 -5.66
C SER A 41 6.84 1.84 -5.90
N VAL A 42 7.10 0.54 -5.96
CA VAL A 42 6.07 -0.50 -6.03
C VAL A 42 5.88 -1.06 -4.63
N LEU A 43 4.72 -0.81 -4.05
CA LEU A 43 4.37 -1.26 -2.70
C LEU A 43 3.05 -2.04 -2.77
N ARG A 44 2.90 -3.00 -1.86
CA ARG A 44 1.60 -3.63 -1.64
C ARG A 44 0.68 -2.66 -0.92
N LYS A 45 -0.60 -2.65 -1.28
CA LYS A 45 -1.56 -1.64 -0.84
C LYS A 45 -1.67 -1.58 0.69
N GLU A 46 -1.67 -2.74 1.35
CA GLU A 46 -1.78 -2.86 2.80
C GLU A 46 -0.65 -2.13 3.55
N LEU A 47 0.53 -1.97 2.94
CA LEU A 47 1.65 -1.26 3.56
C LEU A 47 1.47 0.27 3.53
N ILE A 48 0.68 0.78 2.58
CA ILE A 48 0.40 2.22 2.48
C ILE A 48 -0.56 2.64 3.59
N GLU A 49 -1.57 1.83 3.86
CA GLU A 49 -2.57 2.11 4.91
C GLU A 49 -1.91 2.24 6.29
N ILE A 50 -0.92 1.39 6.60
CA ILE A 50 -0.14 1.45 7.85
C ILE A 50 0.65 2.76 7.95
N LYS A 51 1.24 3.23 6.85
CA LYS A 51 2.02 4.48 6.84
C LYS A 51 1.13 5.69 7.10
N ASP A 52 -0.04 5.74 6.47
CA ASP A 52 -0.99 6.82 6.67
C ASP A 52 -1.56 6.83 8.09
N GLU A 53 -1.84 5.65 8.65
CA GLU A 53 -2.33 5.53 10.03
C GLU A 53 -1.27 5.94 11.05
N ASN A 54 0.00 5.57 10.83
CA ASN A 54 1.13 6.03 11.65
C ASN A 54 1.32 7.55 11.58
N LEU A 55 1.19 8.17 10.40
CA LEU A 55 1.28 9.63 10.25
C LEU A 55 0.13 10.36 10.98
N LYS A 56 -1.08 9.81 10.93
CA LYS A 56 -2.22 10.31 11.70
C LYS A 56 -1.98 10.16 13.20
N ALA A 57 -1.47 9.02 13.63
CA ALA A 57 -1.14 8.77 15.03
C ALA A 57 0.02 9.64 15.54
N ALA A 58 0.97 10.03 14.68
CA ALA A 58 2.05 10.95 15.05
C ALA A 58 1.58 12.40 15.17
N SER A 59 0.49 12.75 14.49
CA SER A 59 -0.12 14.09 14.54
C SER A 59 -1.00 14.28 15.78
N VAL A 60 -0.52 13.89 16.97
CA VAL A 60 -1.27 14.07 18.22
C VAL A 60 -1.21 15.53 18.64
N ASN A 61 -2.39 16.15 18.82
CA ASN A 61 -2.48 17.51 19.32
C ASN A 61 -1.99 17.60 20.79
N LYS A 62 -1.23 18.64 21.12
CA LYS A 62 -0.65 18.91 22.46
C LYS A 62 -1.71 18.99 23.56
N GLU A 63 -2.93 19.39 23.21
CA GLU A 63 -4.10 19.41 24.10
C GLU A 63 -4.63 18.01 24.45
N ALA A 64 -4.51 17.04 23.53
CA ALA A 64 -4.89 15.66 23.80
C ALA A 64 -3.87 14.97 24.72
N LEU A 65 -2.58 15.27 24.51
CA LEU A 65 -1.48 14.76 25.36
C LEU A 65 -1.60 15.27 26.81
N SER A 66 -1.94 16.55 26.99
CA SER A 66 -2.10 17.15 28.33
C SER A 66 -3.33 16.62 29.07
N LYS A 67 -4.42 16.26 28.37
CA LYS A 67 -5.56 15.56 28.99
C LYS A 67 -5.20 14.16 29.47
N ILE A 68 -4.39 13.43 28.71
CA ILE A 68 -3.90 12.09 29.09
C ILE A 68 -2.94 12.19 30.28
N GLU A 69 -2.03 13.14 30.29
CA GLU A 69 -1.09 13.38 31.40
C GLU A 69 -1.84 13.62 32.72
N ASN A 70 -2.90 14.42 32.67
CA ASN A 70 -3.75 14.69 33.83
C ASN A 70 -4.54 13.46 34.29
N PHE A 71 -4.90 12.55 33.38
CA PHE A 71 -5.58 11.30 33.73
C PHE A 71 -4.63 10.30 34.39
N ILE A 72 -3.39 10.23 33.93
CA ILE A 72 -2.35 9.33 34.48
C ILE A 72 -1.90 9.82 35.87
N LYS A 73 -1.75 11.14 36.07
CA LYS A 73 -1.37 11.73 37.36
C LYS A 73 -2.46 11.69 38.44
N LYS A 74 -3.70 11.39 38.07
CA LYS A 74 -4.85 11.34 38.98
C LYS A 74 -5.12 9.94 39.55
N ARG A 75 -4.24 8.98 39.23
CA ARG A 75 -4.19 7.63 39.81
C ARG A 75 -3.07 7.51 40.82
#